data_AF-A0AAD7IFK2-F1
#
_entry.id   AF-A0AAD7IFK2-F1
#
_cell.length_a   1.000
_cell.length_b   1.000
_cell.length_c   1.000
_cell.angle_alpha   90.00
_cell.angle_beta   90.00
_cell.angle_gamma   90.00
#
_symmetry.space_group_name_H-M   'P 1'
#
loop_
_entity.id
_entity.type
_entity.pdbx_description
1 polymer ?
#
loop_
_entity_poly.entity_id
_entity_poly.type
_entity_poly.pdbx_seq_one_letter_code
_entity_poly.pdbx_strand_id
1 'polypeptide(L)'
;GVSTRAFSLIERVGERVEASAIKYRRARDALIALRGREACGDVRELKAADIQLDEEREVDAKASRKLGSIGSKAKRRQGGLSSKERTFSWIWTEGGGSADNDVELHDSVRVEWSKAKARKDRWEEEVQVLREEMKRVL
;
A
#
# COMPACT_ATOMS: atom_id res chain seq x y z
N GLY A 1 -0.48 -25.35 10.30
CA GLY A 1 0.89 -24.88 10.01
C GLY A 1 1.22 -23.74 10.95
N VAL A 2 2.46 -23.63 11.41
CA VAL A 2 2.86 -22.62 12.41
C VAL A 2 2.65 -21.22 11.84
N SER A 3 1.65 -20.50 12.35
CA SER A 3 1.44 -19.07 12.05
C SER A 3 2.59 -18.27 12.65
N THR A 4 3.27 -17.48 11.83
CA THR A 4 4.35 -16.60 12.32
C THR A 4 3.73 -15.44 13.09
N ARG A 5 4.45 -14.89 14.09
CA ARG A 5 3.95 -13.75 14.90
C ARG A 5 3.49 -12.58 14.00
N ALA A 6 4.20 -12.32 12.90
CA ALA A 6 3.82 -11.32 11.92
C ALA A 6 2.47 -11.61 11.26
N PHE A 7 2.22 -12.87 10.86
CA PHE A 7 0.94 -13.28 10.28
C PHE A 7 -0.21 -13.08 11.27
N SER A 8 -0.04 -13.49 12.53
CA SER A 8 -1.07 -13.27 13.57
C SER A 8 -1.36 -11.79 13.84
N LEU A 9 -0.38 -10.90 13.67
CA LEU A 9 -0.58 -9.46 13.78
C LEU A 9 -1.38 -8.91 12.60
N ILE A 10 -1.05 -9.34 11.37
CA ILE A 10 -1.77 -8.95 10.15
C ILE A 10 -3.23 -9.40 10.24
N GLU A 11 -3.47 -10.65 10.65
CA GLU A 11 -4.81 -11.20 10.85
C GLU A 11 -5.61 -10.37 11.85
N ARG A 12 -5.04 -10.08 13.03
CA ARG A 12 -5.68 -9.25 14.06
C ARG A 12 -5.99 -7.84 13.57
N VAL A 13 -5.11 -7.24 12.77
CA VAL A 13 -5.38 -5.92 12.17
C VAL A 13 -6.52 -6.03 11.16
N GLY A 14 -6.53 -7.05 10.31
CA GLY A 14 -7.61 -7.34 9.36
C GLY A 14 -8.97 -7.50 10.07
N GLU A 15 -9.02 -8.25 11.18
CA GLU A 15 -10.22 -8.40 11.99
C GLU A 15 -10.74 -7.07 12.54
N ARG A 16 -9.85 -6.20 13.04
CA ARG A 16 -10.21 -4.88 13.54
C ARG A 16 -10.76 -3.96 12.44
N VAL A 17 -10.16 -4.05 11.26
CA VAL A 17 -10.59 -3.31 10.08
C VAL A 17 -12.00 -3.74 9.68
N GLU A 18 -12.27 -5.03 9.58
CA GLU A 18 -13.60 -5.55 9.24
C GLU A 18 -14.64 -5.20 10.31
N ALA A 19 -14.30 -5.36 11.59
CA ALA A 19 -15.20 -4.98 12.69
C ALA A 19 -15.58 -3.49 12.64
N SER A 20 -14.61 -2.63 12.33
CA SER A 20 -14.83 -1.19 12.16
C SER A 20 -15.70 -0.88 10.95
N ALA A 21 -15.48 -1.57 9.83
CA ALA A 21 -16.28 -1.45 8.61
C ALA A 21 -17.74 -1.84 8.84
N ILE A 22 -17.99 -2.98 9.50
CA ILE A 22 -19.33 -3.44 9.86
C ILE A 22 -20.02 -2.41 10.77
N LYS A 23 -19.32 -1.91 11.78
CA LYS A 23 -19.86 -0.89 12.69
C LYS A 23 -20.27 0.38 11.95
N TYR A 24 -19.42 0.87 11.04
CA TYR A 24 -19.72 2.05 10.23
C TYR A 24 -20.96 1.83 9.36
N ARG A 25 -21.02 0.71 8.62
CA ARG A 25 -22.16 0.38 7.74
C ARG A 25 -23.47 0.31 8.54
N ARG A 26 -23.48 -0.38 9.68
CA ARG A 26 -24.65 -0.46 10.57
C ARG A 26 -25.08 0.91 11.09
N ALA A 27 -24.13 1.73 11.52
CA ALA A 27 -24.43 3.08 12.00
C ALA A 27 -25.02 3.96 10.89
N ARG A 28 -24.48 3.85 9.67
CA ARG A 28 -25.01 4.55 8.50
C ARG A 28 -26.43 4.10 8.17
N ASP A 29 -26.71 2.81 8.18
CA ASP A 29 -28.06 2.29 7.91
C ASP A 29 -29.07 2.79 8.95
N ALA A 30 -28.68 2.80 10.23
CA ALA A 30 -29.50 3.37 11.30
C ALA A 30 -29.73 4.88 11.12
N LEU A 31 -28.69 5.64 10.73
CA LEU A 31 -28.82 7.08 10.46
C LEU A 31 -29.76 7.36 9.29
N ILE A 32 -29.65 6.59 8.21
CA ILE A 32 -30.54 6.70 7.05
C ILE A 32 -31.98 6.35 7.43
N ALA A 33 -32.19 5.31 8.24
CA ALA A 33 -33.51 4.92 8.72
C ALA A 33 -34.17 6.01 9.59
N LEU A 34 -33.37 6.72 10.40
CA LEU A 34 -33.87 7.75 11.33
C LEU A 34 -34.07 9.11 10.67
N ARG A 35 -33.18 9.52 9.76
CA ARG A 35 -33.16 10.90 9.21
C ARG A 35 -33.55 10.98 7.74
N GLY A 36 -33.63 9.84 7.05
CA GLY A 36 -33.78 9.77 5.59
C GLY A 36 -32.44 10.01 4.88
N ARG A 37 -32.32 9.44 3.67
CA ARG A 37 -31.09 9.45 2.86
C ARG A 37 -30.57 10.87 2.58
N GLU A 38 -31.47 11.81 2.31
CA GLU A 38 -31.14 13.18 1.92
C GLU A 38 -30.53 14.01 3.07
N ALA A 39 -30.85 13.66 4.32
CA ALA A 39 -30.30 14.35 5.51
C ALA A 39 -28.93 13.79 5.94
N CYS A 40 -28.44 12.74 5.29
CA CYS A 40 -27.17 12.08 5.61
C CYS A 40 -26.06 12.39 4.60
N GLY A 41 -26.11 13.55 3.91
CA GLY A 41 -25.22 13.91 2.80
C GLY A 41 -23.73 13.71 3.05
N ASP A 42 -23.28 13.86 4.30
CA ASP A 42 -21.87 13.72 4.68
C ASP A 42 -21.46 12.26 4.99
N VAL A 43 -22.40 11.33 5.14
CA VAL A 43 -22.13 9.91 5.48
C VAL A 43 -22.09 9.05 4.21
N ARG A 44 -20.91 9.01 3.59
CA ARG A 44 -20.65 8.25 2.36
C ARG A 44 -20.83 6.74 2.54
N GLU A 45 -21.09 6.05 1.44
CA GLU A 45 -21.12 4.59 1.44
C GLU A 45 -19.69 4.03 1.45
N LEU A 46 -19.39 3.18 2.43
CA LEU A 46 -18.09 2.53 2.57
C LEU A 46 -18.03 1.24 1.75
N LYS A 47 -17.38 1.29 0.59
CA LYS A 47 -17.20 0.14 -0.30
C LYS A 47 -16.02 -0.71 0.15
N ALA A 48 -15.98 -1.99 -0.25
CA ALA A 48 -14.83 -2.85 0.06
C ALA A 48 -13.52 -2.29 -0.51
N ALA A 49 -13.56 -1.70 -1.71
CA ALA A 49 -12.42 -1.06 -2.35
C ALA A 49 -11.85 0.13 -1.57
N ASP A 50 -12.66 0.79 -0.72
CA ASP A 50 -12.20 1.92 0.09
C ASP A 50 -11.23 1.49 1.21
N ILE A 51 -11.29 0.21 1.61
CA ILE A 51 -10.54 -0.35 2.73
C ILE A 51 -9.33 -1.16 2.23
N GLN A 52 -9.27 -1.46 0.93
CA GLN A 52 -8.12 -2.14 0.35
C GLN A 52 -6.91 -1.21 0.38
N LEU A 53 -5.80 -1.69 0.94
CA LEU A 53 -4.51 -1.05 0.77
C LEU A 53 -4.08 -1.29 -0.69
N ASP A 54 -3.78 -0.23 -1.43
CA ASP A 54 -3.12 -0.35 -2.72
C ASP A 54 -1.70 -0.88 -2.44
N GLU A 55 -1.52 -2.20 -2.53
CA GLU A 55 -0.22 -2.82 -2.35
C GLU A 55 0.72 -2.26 -3.42
N GLU A 56 1.71 -1.50 -2.97
CA GLU A 56 2.77 -1.03 -3.83
C GLU A 56 3.60 -2.22 -4.30
N ARG A 57 3.19 -2.80 -5.43
CA ARG A 57 4.09 -3.58 -6.23
C ARG A 57 4.99 -2.58 -6.94
N GLU A 58 6.13 -2.25 -6.33
CA GLU A 58 7.23 -1.56 -6.99
C GLU A 58 7.75 -2.47 -8.12
N VAL A 59 7.03 -2.46 -9.24
CA VAL A 59 7.55 -3.00 -10.48
C VAL A 59 8.59 -1.98 -10.90
N ASP A 60 9.87 -2.27 -10.63
CA ASP A 60 10.96 -1.43 -11.12
C ASP A 60 10.78 -1.33 -12.65
N ALA A 61 10.24 -0.20 -13.08
CA ALA A 61 9.83 0.03 -14.45
C ALA A 61 11.06 0.10 -15.37
N LYS A 62 12.24 0.36 -14.81
CA LYS A 62 13.51 0.26 -15.54
C LYS A 62 13.96 -1.19 -15.63
N ALA A 63 13.98 -1.96 -14.54
CA ALA A 63 14.32 -3.38 -14.59
C ALA A 63 13.38 -4.18 -15.51
N SER A 64 12.07 -3.91 -15.43
CA SER A 64 11.05 -4.59 -16.22
C SER A 64 11.13 -4.27 -17.71
N ARG A 65 11.47 -3.03 -18.07
CA ARG A 65 11.76 -2.66 -19.47
C ARG A 65 13.03 -3.35 -20.00
N LYS A 66 14.07 -3.42 -19.17
CA LYS A 66 15.34 -4.05 -19.55
C LYS A 66 15.21 -5.57 -19.71
N LEU A 67 14.43 -6.23 -18.85
CA LEU A 67 14.13 -7.67 -18.97
C LEU A 67 13.21 -7.99 -20.15
N GLY A 68 12.20 -7.14 -20.42
CA GLY A 68 11.28 -7.29 -21.54
C GLY A 68 11.93 -7.16 -22.92
N SER A 69 13.11 -6.53 -22.98
CA SER A 69 13.93 -6.43 -24.20
C SER A 69 14.70 -7.72 -24.52
N ILE A 70 14.92 -8.61 -23.55
CA ILE A 70 15.79 -9.79 -23.69
C ILE A 70 14.98 -11.09 -23.93
N GLY A 71 13.71 -11.14 -23.52
CA GLY A 71 12.85 -12.31 -23.67
C GLY A 71 11.57 -12.04 -24.46
N SER A 72 11.55 -12.42 -25.73
CA SER A 72 10.34 -12.42 -26.55
C SER A 72 9.32 -13.44 -26.01
N LYS A 73 8.06 -13.00 -25.86
CA LYS A 73 6.85 -13.80 -25.62
C LYS A 73 6.77 -14.60 -24.31
N ALA A 74 6.56 -13.91 -23.18
CA ALA A 74 5.66 -14.45 -22.15
C ALA A 74 4.99 -13.32 -21.36
N LYS A 75 3.65 -13.33 -21.36
CA LYS A 75 2.75 -12.59 -20.48
C LYS A 75 2.50 -11.10 -20.78
N ARG A 76 1.87 -10.87 -21.95
CA ARG A 76 0.60 -10.10 -21.94
C ARG A 76 -0.35 -10.79 -20.95
N ARG A 77 -0.43 -10.29 -19.71
CA ARG A 77 -1.49 -10.52 -18.68
C ARG A 77 -0.94 -10.20 -17.29
N GLN A 78 -0.51 -8.96 -17.12
CA GLN A 78 -0.69 -8.23 -15.88
C GLN A 78 -0.58 -6.78 -16.32
N GLY A 79 -1.74 -6.12 -16.40
CA GLY A 79 -1.76 -4.68 -16.57
C GLY A 79 -1.00 -4.11 -15.39
N GLY A 80 0.26 -3.74 -15.63
CA GLY A 80 0.90 -2.75 -14.80
C GLY A 80 -0.01 -1.54 -14.91
N LEU A 81 -0.69 -1.23 -13.81
CA LEU A 81 -1.32 0.06 -13.63
C LEU A 81 -0.17 1.06 -13.72
N SER A 82 0.09 1.54 -14.93
CA SER A 82 0.89 2.74 -15.13
C SER A 82 0.21 3.77 -14.26
N SER A 83 0.95 4.33 -13.30
CA SER A 83 0.79 5.65 -12.68
C SER A 83 -0.20 6.61 -13.39
N LYS A 84 -1.48 6.28 -13.39
CA LYS A 84 -2.59 7.09 -13.83
C LYS A 84 -3.41 7.23 -12.56
N GLU A 85 -3.12 8.33 -11.87
CA GLU A 85 -3.89 8.88 -10.76
C GLU A 85 -4.30 7.83 -9.73
N ARG A 86 -3.35 7.46 -8.85
CA ARG A 86 -3.62 6.78 -7.58
C ARG A 86 -4.69 7.59 -6.84
N THR A 87 -5.95 7.22 -7.02
CA THR A 87 -7.08 7.87 -6.36
C THR A 87 -7.18 7.24 -4.98
N PHE A 88 -6.53 7.86 -3.99
CA PHE A 88 -6.66 7.43 -2.61
C PHE A 88 -8.14 7.45 -2.21
N SER A 89 -8.58 6.44 -1.48
CA SER A 89 -9.97 6.39 -1.01
C SER A 89 -10.32 7.66 -0.23
N TRP A 90 -11.60 8.04 -0.29
CA TRP A 90 -12.14 9.22 0.39
C TRP A 90 -11.86 9.20 1.90
N ILE A 91 -11.73 8.01 2.51
CA ILE A 91 -11.38 7.86 3.93
C ILE A 91 -10.01 8.46 4.29
N TRP A 92 -9.13 8.66 3.29
CA TRP A 92 -7.79 9.22 3.45
C TRP A 92 -7.65 10.63 2.88
N THR A 93 -8.64 11.14 2.15
CA THR A 93 -8.54 12.40 1.37
C THR A 93 -9.50 13.50 1.81
N GLU A 94 -10.60 13.19 2.49
CA GLU A 94 -11.52 14.18 3.04
C GLU A 94 -11.35 14.31 4.56
N GLY A 95 -10.86 15.47 5.01
CA GLY A 95 -10.75 15.82 6.42
C GLY A 95 -9.47 15.32 7.08
N GLY A 96 -8.45 16.17 7.11
CA GLY A 96 -7.18 15.91 7.80
C GLY A 96 -7.42 15.44 9.24
N GLY A 97 -6.84 14.29 9.57
CA GLY A 97 -6.96 13.68 10.89
C GLY A 97 -6.52 14.63 12.00
N SER A 98 -7.05 14.39 13.21
CA SER A 98 -6.61 15.08 14.45
C SER A 98 -5.08 15.09 14.53
N ALA A 99 -4.48 16.18 15.01
CA ALA A 99 -3.03 16.40 15.07
C ALA A 99 -2.21 15.27 15.75
N ASP A 100 -2.88 14.40 16.52
CA ASP A 100 -2.32 13.17 17.10
C ASP A 100 -1.94 12.11 16.03
N ASN A 101 -2.65 12.06 14.89
CA ASN A 101 -2.32 11.18 13.76
C ASN A 101 -1.04 11.61 13.03
N ASP A 102 -0.61 12.86 13.19
CA ASP A 102 0.54 13.41 12.48
C ASP A 102 1.84 12.75 12.96
N VAL A 103 1.93 12.43 14.25
CA VAL A 103 3.09 11.75 14.84
C VAL A 103 3.22 10.30 14.32
N GLU A 104 2.13 9.55 14.29
CA GLU A 104 2.13 8.16 13.79
C GLU A 104 2.40 8.11 12.27
N LEU A 105 1.86 9.07 11.52
CA LEU A 105 2.16 9.27 10.11
C LEU A 105 3.66 9.54 9.90
N HIS A 106 4.25 10.45 10.69
CA HIS A 106 5.68 10.75 10.62
C HIS A 106 6.56 9.53 10.92
N ASP A 107 6.19 8.70 11.89
CA ASP A 107 6.97 7.48 12.18
C ASP A 107 6.86 6.44 11.06
N SER A 108 5.70 6.26 10.44
CA SER A 108 5.57 5.37 9.27
C SER A 108 6.45 5.82 8.10
N VAL A 109 6.51 7.13 7.83
CA VAL A 109 7.36 7.72 6.79
C VAL A 109 8.85 7.51 7.10
N ARG A 110 9.25 7.67 8.37
CA ARG A 110 10.64 7.42 8.81
C ARG A 110 11.04 5.96 8.65
N VAL A 111 10.15 5.02 8.95
CA VAL A 111 10.38 3.59 8.76
C VAL A 111 10.57 3.28 7.28
N GLU A 112 9.68 3.77 6.41
CA GLU A 112 9.80 3.54 4.97
C GLU A 112 11.03 4.19 4.36
N TRP A 113 11.38 5.40 4.79
CA TRP A 113 12.64 6.03 4.39
C TRP A 113 13.85 5.22 4.82
N SER A 114 13.85 4.71 6.05
CA SER A 114 14.95 3.88 6.57
C SER A 114 15.10 2.57 5.80
N LYS A 115 13.98 1.92 5.42
CA LYS A 115 13.99 0.74 4.55
C LYS A 115 14.52 1.07 3.15
N ALA A 116 14.06 2.16 2.53
CA ALA A 116 14.50 2.59 1.21
C ALA A 116 16.00 2.91 1.20
N LYS A 117 16.49 3.60 2.24
CA LYS A 117 17.91 3.88 2.45
C LYS A 117 18.73 2.60 2.58
N ALA A 118 18.32 1.66 3.44
CA ALA A 118 19.03 0.39 3.61
C ALA A 118 19.13 -0.43 2.31
N ARG A 119 18.07 -0.41 1.48
CA ARG A 119 18.09 -1.06 0.15
C ARG A 119 19.07 -0.36 -0.79
N LYS A 120 19.06 0.97 -0.83
CA LYS A 120 20.00 1.76 -1.64
C LYS A 120 21.44 1.48 -1.23
N ASP A 121 21.73 1.49 0.07
CA ASP A 121 23.10 1.28 0.57
C ASP A 121 23.60 -0.13 0.22
N ARG A 122 22.76 -1.17 0.37
CA ARG A 122 23.08 -2.54 -0.09
C ARG A 122 23.36 -2.60 -1.59
N TRP A 123 22.52 -1.94 -2.40
CA TRP A 123 22.72 -1.91 -3.86
C TRP A 123 24.07 -1.28 -4.23
N GLU A 124 24.49 -0.22 -3.52
CA GLU A 124 25.79 0.40 -3.75
C GLU A 124 26.95 -0.53 -3.41
N GLU A 125 26.86 -1.26 -2.30
CA GLU A 125 27.83 -2.30 -1.92
C GLU A 125 27.91 -3.39 -3.00
N GLU A 126 26.77 -3.91 -3.46
CA GLU A 126 26.71 -4.93 -4.52
C GLU A 126 27.36 -4.42 -5.82
N VAL A 127 27.12 -3.17 -6.22
CA VAL A 127 27.76 -2.56 -7.40
C VAL A 127 29.27 -2.44 -7.23
N GLN A 128 29.75 -2.08 -6.04
CA GLN A 128 31.18 -2.02 -5.75
C GLN A 128 31.82 -3.39 -5.83
N VAL A 129 31.22 -4.41 -5.20
CA VAL A 129 31.70 -5.80 -5.23
C VAL A 129 31.76 -6.31 -6.68
N LEU A 130 30.70 -6.10 -7.47
CA LEU A 130 30.67 -6.50 -8.88
C LEU A 130 31.80 -5.85 -9.70
N ARG A 131 32.07 -4.57 -9.48
CA ARG A 131 33.17 -3.87 -10.18
C ARG A 131 34.54 -4.46 -9.82
N GLU A 132 34.77 -4.80 -8.55
CA GLU A 132 36.03 -5.41 -8.13
C GLU A 132 36.18 -6.84 -8.65
N GLU A 133 35.11 -7.64 -8.66
CA GLU A 133 35.13 -8.98 -9.26
C GLU A 133 35.42 -8.93 -10.77
N MET A 134 34.84 -7.97 -11.51
CA MET A 134 35.13 -7.78 -12.94
C MET A 134 36.61 -7.46 -13.20
N LYS A 135 37.28 -6.69 -12.33
CA LYS A 135 38.71 -6.40 -12.45
C LYS A 135 39.61 -7.59 -12.16
N ARG A 136 39.14 -8.56 -11.36
CA ARG A 136 39.92 -9.76 -11.02
C ARG A 136 39.88 -10.82 -12.12
N VAL A 137 38.81 -10.83 -12.92
CA VAL A 137 38.56 -11.83 -13.96
C VAL A 137 39.04 -11.38 -15.35
N LEU A 138 39.16 -10.06 -15.60
CA LEU A 138 39.73 -9.48 -16.82
C LEU A 138 41.22 -9.23 -16.67
#